data_AF-A0A1A8GAT5-F1
#
_entry.id   AF-A0A1A8GAT5-F1
#
_cell.length_a   1.000
_cell.length_b   1.000
_cell.length_c   1.000
_cell.angle_alpha   90.00
_cell.angle_beta   90.00
_cell.angle_gamma   90.00
#
_symmetry.space_group_name_H-M   'P 1'
#
loop_
_entity.id
_entity.type
_entity.pdbx_description
1 polymer ?
#
loop_
_entity_poly.entity_id
_entity_poly.type
_entity_poly.pdbx_seq_one_letter_code
_entity_poly.pdbx_strand_id
1 'polypeptide(L)'
;MAFYEVYSHPAVVRYKTSVCTTATLFLVVVLCLTYIPPLLVAYRSQGFWIKRSTYEEQPVVRFQYETLLLAATSAQGHYVAWSTFPFLNNMLGTNLRIPTISVREEDVNQDGKLDRLNLHLQLPLKPDEQVYSIQLLLTFSYQLFRMSTVVMQSLAYVQHSSPVPGVKLFISGDLRLQQRTPLPHRGLYNIYNVSVIDGTSPFASSYDLSNIIRSYQERNVTTVLSCPMPVWTIGHAAGSPFELNAEIRYPLELISYRPGFWETIKFAWIQYVSVLLIFLWVFKRIQRFVFQNQVVTTVPIPVGKPHLS
;
A
#
# COMPACT_ATOMS: atom_id res chain seq x y z
N MET A 1 -4.84 51.21 -56.05
CA MET A 1 -5.63 49.95 -56.01
C MET A 1 -4.93 49.01 -55.05
N ALA A 2 -5.64 48.48 -54.07
CA ALA A 2 -5.09 47.52 -53.11
C ALA A 2 -5.08 46.13 -53.75
N PHE A 3 -3.89 45.56 -53.95
CA PHE A 3 -3.75 44.19 -54.40
C PHE A 3 -4.09 43.23 -53.25
N TYR A 4 -4.92 42.22 -53.50
CA TYR A 4 -5.21 41.15 -52.56
C TYR A 4 -4.77 39.81 -53.14
N GLU A 5 -4.32 38.92 -52.27
CA GLU A 5 -3.79 37.61 -52.65
C GLU A 5 -4.96 36.69 -53.06
N VAL A 6 -5.03 36.34 -54.34
CA VAL A 6 -6.13 35.54 -54.91
C VAL A 6 -5.91 34.04 -54.71
N TYR A 7 -4.64 33.61 -54.66
CA TYR A 7 -4.28 32.20 -54.57
C TYR A 7 -2.86 32.03 -54.03
N SER A 8 -2.68 31.14 -53.05
CA SER A 8 -1.38 30.71 -52.57
C SER A 8 -1.31 29.19 -52.52
N HIS A 9 -0.16 28.63 -52.87
CA HIS A 9 0.11 27.20 -52.76
C HIS A 9 1.53 26.99 -52.19
N PRO A 10 1.75 25.96 -51.36
CA PRO A 10 3.05 25.72 -50.75
C PRO A 10 4.05 25.17 -51.78
N ALA A 11 5.10 25.93 -52.09
CA ALA A 11 6.23 25.45 -52.91
C ALA A 11 7.23 24.68 -52.03
N VAL A 12 7.56 23.44 -52.42
CA VAL A 12 8.55 22.61 -51.71
C VAL A 12 9.96 22.96 -52.20
N VAL A 13 10.73 23.68 -51.39
CA VAL A 13 12.16 23.94 -51.65
C VAL A 13 13.00 22.79 -51.09
N ARG A 14 13.82 22.15 -51.94
CA ARG A 14 14.74 21.08 -51.53
C ARG A 14 16.16 21.64 -51.41
N TYR A 15 16.78 21.44 -50.25
CA TYR A 15 18.18 21.77 -50.00
C TYR A 15 19.01 20.49 -50.07
N LYS A 16 20.03 20.44 -50.94
CA LYS A 16 20.93 19.28 -51.07
C LYS A 16 22.34 19.62 -50.61
N THR A 17 22.98 18.66 -49.94
CA THR A 17 24.37 18.74 -49.45
C THR A 17 25.05 17.38 -49.56
N SER A 18 26.40 17.33 -49.45
CA SER A 18 27.16 16.07 -49.38
C SER A 18 27.34 15.59 -47.93
N VAL A 19 27.66 14.31 -47.75
CA VAL A 19 27.62 13.60 -46.45
C VAL A 19 28.57 14.19 -45.39
N CYS A 20 29.66 14.85 -45.80
CA CYS A 20 30.71 15.36 -44.91
C CYS A 20 30.83 16.89 -44.97
N THR A 21 29.72 17.61 -44.75
CA THR A 21 29.66 19.08 -44.82
C THR A 21 29.20 19.70 -43.50
N THR A 22 29.45 20.99 -43.32
CA THR A 22 28.97 21.75 -42.15
C THR A 22 27.45 21.66 -41.97
N ALA A 23 26.70 21.52 -43.07
CA ALA A 23 25.25 21.32 -43.07
C ALA A 23 24.82 19.95 -42.55
N THR A 24 25.55 18.87 -42.87
CA THR A 24 25.24 17.55 -42.31
C THR A 24 25.59 17.48 -40.84
N LEU A 25 26.70 18.09 -40.41
CA LEU A 25 27.02 18.25 -39.00
C LEU A 25 25.96 19.05 -38.25
N PHE A 26 25.48 20.17 -38.81
CA PHE A 26 24.38 20.93 -38.23
C PHE A 26 23.10 20.09 -38.11
N LEU A 27 22.72 19.32 -39.13
CA LEU A 27 21.55 18.44 -39.06
C LEU A 27 21.70 17.37 -37.98
N VAL A 28 22.89 16.76 -37.84
CA VAL A 28 23.18 15.78 -36.78
C VAL A 28 23.06 16.44 -35.40
N VAL A 29 23.64 17.62 -35.20
CA VAL A 29 23.55 18.37 -33.95
C VAL A 29 22.11 18.72 -33.62
N VAL A 30 21.33 19.22 -34.58
CA VAL A 30 19.91 19.51 -34.37
C VAL A 30 19.14 18.24 -34.05
N LEU A 31 19.41 17.12 -34.72
CA LEU A 31 18.75 15.84 -34.43
C LEU A 31 19.06 15.42 -32.99
N CYS A 32 20.33 15.44 -32.59
CA CYS A 32 20.74 15.17 -31.21
C CYS A 32 20.04 16.10 -30.20
N LEU A 33 20.01 17.41 -30.47
CA LEU A 33 19.33 18.40 -29.62
C LEU A 33 17.80 18.29 -29.64
N THR A 34 17.22 17.66 -30.65
CA THR A 34 15.78 17.45 -30.72
C THR A 34 15.35 16.25 -29.89
N TYR A 35 16.17 15.19 -29.80
CA TYR A 35 15.77 13.94 -29.12
C TYR A 35 16.41 13.71 -27.75
N ILE A 36 17.66 14.14 -27.53
CA ILE A 36 18.39 13.91 -26.27
C ILE A 36 17.90 14.81 -25.14
N PRO A 37 17.75 16.14 -25.31
CA PRO A 37 17.30 17.01 -24.24
C PRO A 37 15.89 16.68 -23.72
N PRO A 38 14.87 16.35 -24.55
CA PRO A 38 13.59 15.89 -24.02
C PRO A 38 13.70 14.66 -23.12
N LEU A 39 14.57 13.72 -23.47
CA LEU A 39 14.80 12.51 -22.67
C LEU A 39 15.45 12.89 -21.33
N LEU A 40 16.44 13.77 -21.33
CA LEU A 40 17.08 14.27 -20.10
C LEU A 40 16.10 15.03 -19.21
N VAL A 41 15.27 15.90 -19.81
CA VAL A 41 14.25 16.67 -19.10
C VAL A 41 13.22 15.71 -18.48
N ALA A 42 12.67 14.78 -19.25
CA ALA A 42 11.70 13.79 -18.76
C ALA A 42 12.30 12.90 -17.65
N TYR A 43 13.56 12.48 -17.79
CA TYR A 43 14.24 11.71 -16.77
C TYR A 43 14.47 12.51 -15.48
N ARG A 44 14.78 13.81 -15.59
CA ARG A 44 15.01 14.71 -14.44
C ARG A 44 13.72 15.20 -13.79
N SER A 45 12.61 15.28 -14.52
CA SER A 45 11.33 15.82 -14.02
C SER A 45 10.59 14.91 -13.04
N GLN A 46 11.18 13.76 -12.66
CA GLN A 46 10.57 12.71 -11.84
C GLN A 46 9.33 12.07 -12.53
N GLY A 47 9.08 10.80 -12.24
CA GLY A 47 7.95 10.05 -12.82
C GLY A 47 8.25 9.28 -14.12
N PHE A 48 9.42 9.47 -14.75
CA PHE A 48 9.84 8.64 -15.88
C PHE A 48 10.03 7.17 -15.47
N TRP A 49 10.57 6.95 -14.28
CA TRP A 49 10.76 5.61 -13.71
C TRP A 49 10.07 5.49 -12.34
N ILE A 50 8.75 5.24 -12.36
CA ILE A 50 7.95 5.10 -11.14
C ILE A 50 8.34 3.81 -10.41
N LYS A 51 8.86 3.96 -9.19
CA LYS A 51 9.30 2.83 -8.35
C LYS A 51 8.21 2.32 -7.39
N ARG A 52 7.25 3.17 -7.05
CA ARG A 52 6.15 2.88 -6.12
C ARG A 52 4.88 3.58 -6.61
N SER A 53 3.78 2.87 -6.55
CA SER A 53 2.44 3.39 -6.82
C SER A 53 1.49 2.87 -5.73
N THR A 54 0.33 3.49 -5.59
CA THR A 54 -0.68 3.12 -4.59
C THR A 54 -2.00 2.82 -5.25
N TYR A 55 -2.76 1.90 -4.67
CA TYR A 55 -4.14 1.64 -5.07
C TYR A 55 -5.00 1.42 -3.83
N GLU A 56 -6.30 1.60 -3.99
CA GLU A 56 -7.27 1.39 -2.93
C GLU A 56 -7.90 0.00 -3.04
N GLU A 57 -7.97 -0.73 -1.94
CA GLU A 57 -8.67 -2.01 -1.87
C GLU A 57 -9.18 -2.26 -0.45
N GLN A 58 -10.41 -2.77 -0.35
CA GLN A 58 -10.93 -3.33 0.89
C GLN A 58 -10.53 -4.81 0.98
N PRO A 59 -9.78 -5.20 2.02
CA PRO A 59 -9.34 -6.58 2.20
C PRO A 59 -10.49 -7.50 2.55
N VAL A 60 -10.37 -8.77 2.17
CA VAL A 60 -11.24 -9.84 2.67
C VAL A 60 -10.62 -10.35 3.96
N VAL A 61 -11.21 -9.96 5.08
CA VAL A 61 -10.77 -10.35 6.43
C VAL A 61 -11.76 -11.36 6.99
N ARG A 62 -11.24 -12.42 7.61
CA ARG A 62 -12.04 -13.38 8.38
C ARG A 62 -11.37 -13.68 9.70
N PHE A 63 -12.12 -13.58 10.78
CA PHE A 63 -11.63 -13.99 12.08
C PHE A 63 -11.41 -15.52 12.13
N GLN A 64 -10.23 -15.96 12.59
CA GLN A 64 -9.90 -17.39 12.61
C GLN A 64 -10.38 -18.10 13.89
N TYR A 65 -11.08 -17.39 14.78
CA TYR A 65 -11.48 -17.90 16.09
C TYR A 65 -10.29 -18.34 16.96
N GLU A 66 -9.10 -17.79 16.70
CA GLU A 66 -7.96 -17.94 17.59
C GLU A 66 -7.78 -16.68 18.42
N THR A 67 -7.76 -16.88 19.73
CA THR A 67 -7.70 -15.80 20.71
C THR A 67 -6.77 -16.17 21.84
N LEU A 68 -5.98 -15.19 22.30
CA LEU A 68 -5.20 -15.30 23.51
C LEU A 68 -5.49 -14.06 24.36
N LEU A 69 -6.05 -14.29 25.55
CA LEU A 69 -6.39 -13.29 26.53
C LEU A 69 -5.46 -13.43 27.74
N LEU A 70 -4.91 -12.32 28.19
CA LEU A 70 -4.18 -12.19 29.44
C LEU A 70 -4.70 -10.96 30.18
N ALA A 71 -5.15 -11.16 31.41
CA ALA A 71 -5.64 -10.12 32.30
C ALA A 71 -4.80 -10.11 33.59
N ALA A 72 -4.19 -8.98 33.92
CA ALA A 72 -3.46 -8.84 35.18
C ALA A 72 -4.45 -8.52 36.30
N THR A 73 -4.41 -9.33 37.37
CA THR A 73 -5.33 -9.25 38.50
C THR A 73 -4.78 -8.52 39.73
N SER A 74 -3.47 -8.24 39.75
CA SER A 74 -2.82 -7.51 40.84
C SER A 74 -1.58 -6.78 40.36
N ALA A 75 -1.26 -5.67 41.02
CA ALA A 75 0.02 -4.97 40.85
C ALA A 75 1.24 -5.82 41.25
N GLN A 76 1.03 -6.91 42.01
CA GLN A 76 2.07 -7.85 42.44
C GLN A 76 2.42 -8.90 41.37
N GLY A 77 1.80 -8.85 40.19
CA GLY A 77 2.09 -9.75 39.07
C GLY A 77 1.21 -10.99 38.99
N HIS A 78 0.12 -11.06 39.76
CA HIS A 78 -0.91 -12.08 39.53
C HIS A 78 -1.63 -11.81 38.22
N TYR A 79 -1.87 -12.87 37.45
CA TYR A 79 -2.56 -12.81 36.17
C TYR A 79 -3.48 -13.99 36.00
N VAL A 80 -4.48 -13.77 35.16
CA VAL A 80 -5.40 -14.75 34.64
C VAL A 80 -5.22 -14.76 33.14
N ALA A 81 -5.24 -15.95 32.54
CA ALA A 81 -5.15 -16.07 31.10
C ALA A 81 -6.08 -17.16 30.57
N TRP A 82 -6.40 -17.03 29.29
CA TRP A 82 -7.14 -18.03 28.55
C TRP A 82 -6.81 -17.91 27.07
N SER A 83 -6.83 -19.04 26.38
CA SER A 83 -6.64 -19.06 24.94
C SER A 83 -7.51 -20.12 24.29
N THR A 84 -7.59 -20.07 22.97
CA THR A 84 -8.17 -21.16 22.16
C THR A 84 -7.20 -22.33 22.00
N PHE A 85 -5.93 -22.18 22.39
CA PHE A 85 -4.90 -23.19 22.24
C PHE A 85 -4.89 -24.15 23.43
N PRO A 86 -5.16 -25.46 23.23
CA PRO A 86 -5.31 -26.41 24.33
C PRO A 86 -4.01 -26.62 25.12
N PHE A 87 -2.85 -26.66 24.45
CA PHE A 87 -1.56 -26.84 25.12
C PHE A 87 -1.25 -25.68 26.07
N LEU A 88 -1.50 -24.43 25.66
CA LEU A 88 -1.33 -23.27 26.53
C LEU A 88 -2.27 -23.34 27.73
N ASN A 89 -3.54 -23.68 27.52
CA ASN A 89 -4.51 -23.80 28.61
C ASN A 89 -4.11 -24.86 29.64
N ASN A 90 -3.54 -25.98 29.20
CA ASN A 90 -3.02 -27.02 30.09
C ASN A 90 -1.81 -26.54 30.91
N MET A 91 -0.97 -25.68 30.34
CA MET A 91 0.18 -25.08 31.04
C MET A 91 -0.22 -24.00 32.05
N LEU A 92 -1.36 -23.32 31.86
CA LEU A 92 -1.83 -22.23 32.73
C LEU A 92 -2.33 -22.71 34.10
N GLY A 93 -2.74 -23.98 34.23
CA GLY A 93 -3.13 -24.59 35.50
C GLY A 93 -4.13 -23.76 36.32
N THR A 94 -3.70 -23.23 37.46
CA THR A 94 -4.53 -22.46 38.40
C THR A 94 -4.92 -21.07 37.90
N ASN A 95 -4.17 -20.52 36.93
CA ASN A 95 -4.38 -19.19 36.36
C ASN A 95 -5.37 -19.19 35.19
N LEU A 96 -5.84 -20.38 34.78
CA LEU A 96 -6.83 -20.53 33.73
C LEU A 96 -8.22 -20.06 34.23
N ARG A 97 -8.85 -19.17 33.44
CA ARG A 97 -10.26 -18.79 33.61
C ARG A 97 -10.94 -18.83 32.26
N ILE A 98 -11.97 -19.65 32.10
CA ILE A 98 -12.66 -19.81 30.82
C ILE A 98 -13.70 -18.69 30.69
N PRO A 99 -13.56 -17.75 29.73
CA PRO A 99 -14.53 -16.70 29.49
C PRO A 99 -15.68 -17.18 28.61
N THR A 100 -16.81 -16.49 28.66
CA THR A 100 -17.87 -16.58 27.66
C THR A 100 -17.56 -15.62 26.51
N ILE A 101 -17.58 -16.13 25.28
CA ILE A 101 -17.23 -15.35 24.08
C ILE A 101 -18.38 -15.44 23.07
N SER A 102 -18.80 -14.28 22.59
CA SER A 102 -19.73 -14.14 21.49
C SER A 102 -19.08 -13.31 20.40
N VAL A 103 -19.13 -13.82 19.18
CA VAL A 103 -18.52 -13.21 17.99
C VAL A 103 -19.60 -13.03 16.94
N ARG A 104 -19.63 -11.85 16.33
CA ARG A 104 -20.50 -11.55 15.20
C ARG A 104 -19.72 -10.78 14.15
N GLU A 105 -19.62 -11.33 12.94
CA GLU A 105 -19.10 -10.62 11.78
C GLU A 105 -20.28 -10.08 10.96
N GLU A 106 -20.21 -8.81 10.59
CA GLU A 106 -21.26 -8.09 9.88
C GLU A 106 -20.74 -7.56 8.54
N ASP A 107 -21.52 -7.80 7.50
CA ASP A 107 -21.44 -7.14 6.21
C ASP A 107 -22.54 -6.05 6.20
N VAL A 108 -22.12 -4.79 6.35
CA VAL A 108 -23.02 -3.66 6.53
C VAL A 108 -23.53 -3.16 5.18
N ASN A 109 -22.69 -3.21 4.15
CA ASN A 109 -23.00 -2.71 2.81
C ASN A 109 -23.55 -3.81 1.86
N GLN A 110 -23.59 -5.07 2.30
CA GLN A 110 -24.06 -6.25 1.57
C GLN A 110 -23.27 -6.53 0.28
N ASP A 111 -21.97 -6.21 0.26
CA ASP A 111 -21.11 -6.44 -0.91
C ASP A 111 -20.44 -7.83 -0.94
N GLY A 112 -20.70 -8.67 0.08
CA GLY A 112 -20.14 -10.00 0.24
C GLY A 112 -18.79 -10.02 0.95
N LYS A 113 -18.25 -8.87 1.37
CA LYS A 113 -17.11 -8.74 2.25
C LYS A 113 -17.59 -8.35 3.64
N LEU A 114 -16.90 -8.87 4.64
CA LEU A 114 -17.18 -8.49 6.02
C LEU A 114 -16.61 -7.09 6.24
N ASP A 115 -17.35 -6.25 6.95
CA ASP A 115 -16.98 -4.86 7.27
C ASP A 115 -16.57 -4.70 8.74
N ARG A 116 -17.15 -5.51 9.63
CA ARG A 116 -16.99 -5.36 11.07
C ARG A 116 -17.00 -6.69 11.80
N LEU A 117 -16.14 -6.82 12.81
CA LEU A 117 -16.16 -7.83 13.84
C LEU A 117 -16.62 -7.20 15.16
N ASN A 118 -17.72 -7.70 15.70
CA ASN A 118 -18.18 -7.41 17.05
C ASN A 118 -17.83 -8.62 17.94
N LEU A 119 -16.84 -8.43 18.82
CA LEU A 119 -16.42 -9.41 19.81
C LEU A 119 -16.85 -8.94 21.19
N HIS A 120 -17.60 -9.78 21.88
CA HIS A 120 -18.01 -9.55 23.25
C HIS A 120 -17.55 -10.72 24.10
N LEU A 121 -16.72 -10.42 25.09
CA LEU A 121 -16.04 -11.37 25.95
C LEU A 121 -16.36 -11.05 27.41
N GLN A 122 -16.70 -12.07 28.19
CA GLN A 122 -16.96 -11.97 29.62
C GLN A 122 -16.02 -12.90 30.38
N LEU A 123 -15.09 -12.31 31.13
CA LEU A 123 -14.11 -13.05 31.93
C LEU A 123 -14.65 -13.20 33.36
N PRO A 124 -14.95 -14.42 33.84
CA PRO A 124 -15.40 -14.64 35.21
C PRO A 124 -14.25 -14.37 36.20
N LEU A 125 -14.50 -13.51 37.18
CA LEU A 125 -13.56 -13.17 38.24
C LEU A 125 -14.02 -13.75 39.58
N LYS A 126 -13.07 -14.10 40.44
CA LYS A 126 -13.36 -14.36 41.86
C LYS A 126 -13.67 -13.06 42.59
N PRO A 127 -14.38 -13.09 43.74
CA PRO A 127 -14.73 -11.89 44.51
C PRO A 127 -13.52 -11.04 44.92
N ASP A 128 -12.35 -11.65 45.12
CA ASP A 128 -11.11 -10.97 45.52
C ASP A 128 -10.23 -10.55 44.32
N GLU A 129 -10.58 -10.95 43.08
CA GLU A 129 -9.79 -10.67 41.88
C GLU A 129 -10.30 -9.38 41.20
N GLN A 130 -9.37 -8.49 40.81
CA GLN A 130 -9.69 -7.22 40.13
C GLN A 130 -8.80 -7.04 38.90
N VAL A 131 -9.33 -6.56 37.77
CA VAL A 131 -8.52 -6.45 36.54
C VAL A 131 -7.92 -5.06 36.40
N TYR A 132 -6.60 -5.00 36.21
CA TYR A 132 -5.83 -3.76 36.02
C TYR A 132 -5.35 -3.56 34.59
N SER A 133 -4.98 -4.64 33.92
CA SER A 133 -4.52 -4.58 32.53
C SER A 133 -5.01 -5.77 31.74
N ILE A 134 -5.20 -5.55 30.44
CA ILE A 134 -5.63 -6.57 29.50
C ILE A 134 -4.72 -6.54 28.28
N GLN A 135 -4.33 -7.73 27.87
CA GLN A 135 -3.69 -8.02 26.60
C GLN A 135 -4.55 -9.04 25.88
N LEU A 136 -4.98 -8.70 24.67
CA LEU A 136 -5.79 -9.56 23.83
C LEU A 136 -5.14 -9.66 22.45
N LEU A 137 -4.84 -10.88 22.03
CA LEU A 137 -4.42 -11.20 20.68
C LEU A 137 -5.58 -11.88 19.96
N LEU A 138 -5.87 -11.40 18.76
CA LEU A 138 -6.84 -11.98 17.84
C LEU A 138 -6.13 -12.26 16.52
N THR A 139 -6.33 -13.42 15.92
CA THR A 139 -5.79 -13.74 14.60
C THR A 139 -6.86 -13.69 13.51
N PHE A 140 -6.45 -13.28 12.32
CA PHE A 140 -7.33 -13.12 11.17
C PHE A 140 -6.69 -13.72 9.91
N SER A 141 -7.50 -14.29 9.03
CA SER A 141 -7.12 -14.51 7.65
C SER A 141 -7.32 -13.20 6.88
N TYR A 142 -6.27 -12.69 6.27
CA TYR A 142 -6.28 -11.43 5.53
C TYR A 142 -5.92 -11.69 4.06
N GLN A 143 -6.81 -11.29 3.15
CA GLN A 143 -6.66 -11.54 1.72
C GLN A 143 -6.87 -10.27 0.88
N LEU A 144 -6.01 -10.12 -0.13
CA LEU A 144 -6.08 -9.06 -1.16
C LEU A 144 -6.09 -9.71 -2.54
N PHE A 145 -6.76 -9.09 -3.50
CA PHE A 145 -6.97 -9.66 -4.83
C PHE A 145 -6.69 -8.71 -6.00
N ARG A 146 -6.76 -7.38 -5.81
CA ARG A 146 -6.80 -6.42 -6.93
C ARG A 146 -5.54 -6.40 -7.80
N MET A 147 -4.35 -6.48 -7.20
CA MET A 147 -3.06 -6.45 -7.92
C MET A 147 -2.30 -7.77 -7.74
N SER A 148 -1.65 -7.94 -6.59
CA SER A 148 -1.10 -9.22 -6.16
C SER A 148 -2.09 -9.90 -5.23
N THR A 149 -2.25 -11.21 -5.40
CA THR A 149 -3.07 -12.01 -4.49
C THR A 149 -2.27 -12.22 -3.22
N VAL A 150 -2.56 -11.47 -2.17
CA VAL A 150 -1.90 -11.64 -0.88
C VAL A 150 -2.76 -12.55 -0.02
N VAL A 151 -2.15 -13.59 0.56
CA VAL A 151 -2.80 -14.43 1.57
C VAL A 151 -1.88 -14.48 2.76
N MET A 152 -2.35 -13.98 3.90
CA MET A 152 -1.58 -14.00 5.12
C MET A 152 -2.46 -14.19 6.35
N GLN A 153 -1.87 -14.73 7.40
CA GLN A 153 -2.45 -14.67 8.73
C GLN A 153 -1.96 -13.40 9.42
N SER A 154 -2.91 -12.55 9.77
CA SER A 154 -2.70 -11.28 10.41
C SER A 154 -3.13 -11.34 11.88
N LEU A 155 -2.71 -10.33 12.64
CA LEU A 155 -2.89 -10.26 14.08
C LEU A 155 -3.40 -8.87 14.45
N ALA A 156 -4.36 -8.82 15.36
CA ALA A 156 -4.72 -7.61 16.12
C ALA A 156 -4.25 -7.80 17.56
N TYR A 157 -3.38 -6.88 17.99
CA TYR A 157 -2.92 -6.81 19.37
C TYR A 157 -3.61 -5.64 20.06
N VAL A 158 -4.32 -5.95 21.13
CA VAL A 158 -4.96 -4.98 22.01
C VAL A 158 -4.23 -5.00 23.34
N GLN A 159 -3.78 -3.85 23.80
CA GLN A 159 -3.23 -3.68 25.13
C GLN A 159 -3.82 -2.43 25.78
N HIS A 160 -4.33 -2.59 26.98
CA HIS A 160 -4.75 -1.47 27.82
C HIS A 160 -4.38 -1.75 29.28
N SER A 161 -3.86 -0.74 29.97
CA SER A 161 -3.49 -0.84 31.39
C SER A 161 -3.95 0.40 32.11
N SER A 162 -4.58 0.21 33.26
CA SER A 162 -5.03 1.27 34.15
C SER A 162 -4.51 1.01 35.57
N PRO A 163 -4.11 2.05 36.31
CA PRO A 163 -3.77 1.92 37.73
C PRO A 163 -5.00 1.63 38.60
N VAL A 164 -6.21 1.82 38.08
CA VAL A 164 -7.48 1.63 38.79
C VAL A 164 -8.20 0.41 38.22
N PRO A 165 -8.73 -0.49 39.07
CA PRO A 165 -9.46 -1.66 38.64
C PRO A 165 -10.68 -1.30 37.79
N GLY A 166 -10.89 -2.05 36.72
CA GLY A 166 -11.99 -1.85 35.78
C GLY A 166 -12.96 -3.02 35.77
N VAL A 167 -14.20 -2.73 35.38
CA VAL A 167 -15.26 -3.73 35.14
C VAL A 167 -15.47 -3.97 33.66
N LYS A 168 -15.22 -2.94 32.83
CA LYS A 168 -15.47 -3.00 31.40
C LYS A 168 -14.42 -2.27 30.58
N LEU A 169 -14.03 -2.88 29.47
CA LEU A 169 -13.19 -2.28 28.44
C LEU A 169 -13.94 -2.28 27.10
N PHE A 170 -14.19 -1.09 26.58
CA PHE A 170 -14.74 -0.91 25.24
C PHE A 170 -13.66 -0.39 24.30
N ILE A 171 -13.47 -1.08 23.19
CA ILE A 171 -12.49 -0.78 22.15
C ILE A 171 -13.23 -0.72 20.84
N SER A 172 -13.08 0.40 20.13
CA SER A 172 -13.56 0.55 18.77
C SER A 172 -12.42 1.04 17.90
N GLY A 173 -12.03 0.25 16.91
CA GLY A 173 -10.82 0.49 16.13
C GLY A 173 -10.87 -0.09 14.73
N ASP A 174 -9.90 0.30 13.93
CA ASP A 174 -9.77 -0.15 12.54
C ASP A 174 -8.59 -1.12 12.44
N LEU A 175 -8.79 -2.27 11.79
CA LEU A 175 -7.70 -3.17 11.43
C LEU A 175 -6.98 -2.60 10.21
N ARG A 176 -5.79 -2.04 10.42
CA ARG A 176 -5.01 -1.34 9.39
C ARG A 176 -3.82 -2.16 8.90
N LEU A 177 -3.58 -2.21 7.61
CA LEU A 177 -2.39 -2.79 7.00
C LEU A 177 -1.20 -1.84 7.14
N GLN A 178 -0.11 -2.38 7.67
CA GLN A 178 1.19 -1.74 7.76
C GLN A 178 2.16 -2.44 6.81
N GLN A 179 2.70 -1.68 5.86
CA GLN A 179 3.65 -2.18 4.87
C GLN A 179 5.01 -1.54 5.06
N ARG A 180 6.06 -2.35 5.24
CA ARG A 180 7.47 -1.91 5.20
C ARG A 180 8.02 -1.92 3.78
N THR A 181 7.57 -2.87 2.96
CA THR A 181 7.96 -2.97 1.56
C THR A 181 6.73 -2.99 0.66
N PRO A 182 6.78 -2.31 -0.50
CA PRO A 182 5.68 -2.36 -1.46
C PRO A 182 5.51 -3.77 -2.03
N LEU A 183 4.26 -4.17 -2.22
CA LEU A 183 3.89 -5.46 -2.80
C LEU A 183 4.29 -5.56 -4.28
N PRO A 184 4.43 -6.76 -4.84
CA PRO A 184 4.57 -6.93 -6.28
C PRO A 184 3.28 -6.49 -7.01
N HIS A 185 3.40 -6.09 -8.28
CA HIS A 185 2.23 -5.72 -9.10
C HIS A 185 1.30 -6.90 -9.42
N ARG A 186 1.80 -8.13 -9.42
CA ARG A 186 1.08 -9.36 -9.78
C ARG A 186 1.66 -10.57 -9.07
N GLY A 187 0.90 -11.66 -9.08
CA GLY A 187 1.30 -12.97 -8.54
C GLY A 187 0.75 -13.26 -7.16
N LEU A 188 0.99 -14.47 -6.69
CA LEU A 188 0.62 -14.93 -5.34
C LEU A 188 1.71 -14.54 -4.34
N TYR A 189 1.31 -13.85 -3.27
CA TYR A 189 2.15 -13.52 -2.13
C TYR A 189 1.60 -14.23 -0.88
N ASN A 190 2.11 -15.43 -0.63
CA ASN A 190 1.65 -16.32 0.45
C ASN A 190 2.73 -16.60 1.50
N ILE A 191 3.80 -15.80 1.53
CA ILE A 191 4.95 -16.01 2.43
C ILE A 191 4.50 -16.00 3.91
N TYR A 192 3.48 -15.22 4.23
CA TYR A 192 2.92 -15.08 5.58
C TYR A 192 1.63 -15.87 5.78
N ASN A 193 1.34 -16.85 4.92
CA ASN A 193 0.25 -17.82 5.10
C ASN A 193 0.68 -18.94 6.07
N VAL A 194 1.14 -18.54 7.24
CA VAL A 194 1.59 -19.42 8.33
C VAL A 194 1.02 -18.89 9.64
N SER A 195 0.70 -19.82 10.55
CA SER A 195 0.17 -19.49 11.87
C SER A 195 1.08 -18.52 12.61
N VAL A 196 0.50 -17.41 13.07
CA VAL A 196 1.25 -16.40 13.86
C VAL A 196 1.62 -16.98 15.23
N ILE A 197 0.74 -17.80 15.78
CA ILE A 197 0.93 -18.51 17.04
C ILE A 197 0.97 -20.00 16.72
N ASP A 198 2.04 -20.70 17.13
CA ASP A 198 2.12 -22.14 16.95
C ASP A 198 1.28 -22.85 18.02
N GLY A 199 0.00 -22.99 17.72
CA GLY A 199 -0.97 -23.67 18.57
C GLY A 199 -0.70 -25.15 18.82
N THR A 200 0.20 -25.78 18.05
CA THR A 200 0.51 -27.22 18.16
C THR A 200 1.74 -27.50 19.01
N SER A 201 2.56 -26.48 19.27
CA SER A 201 3.79 -26.65 20.01
C SER A 201 3.53 -26.89 21.51
N PRO A 202 4.24 -27.84 22.15
CA PRO A 202 4.10 -28.12 23.57
C PRO A 202 4.94 -27.16 24.45
N PHE A 203 5.71 -26.26 23.86
CA PHE A 203 6.67 -25.41 24.57
C PHE A 203 6.05 -24.07 24.97
N ALA A 204 6.24 -23.67 26.23
CA ALA A 204 5.77 -22.38 26.73
C ALA A 204 6.37 -21.18 25.97
N SER A 205 7.60 -21.31 25.45
CA SER A 205 8.30 -20.27 24.69
C SER A 205 7.58 -19.85 23.40
N SER A 206 6.82 -20.77 22.80
CA SER A 206 6.05 -20.51 21.59
C SER A 206 4.83 -19.63 21.82
N TYR A 207 4.34 -19.59 23.08
CA TYR A 207 3.21 -18.78 23.50
C TYR A 207 3.63 -17.48 24.19
N ASP A 208 4.94 -17.23 24.32
CA ASP A 208 5.43 -15.97 24.86
C ASP A 208 5.09 -14.82 23.91
N LEU A 209 4.33 -13.85 24.43
CA LEU A 209 3.89 -12.67 23.70
C LEU A 209 5.06 -11.88 23.13
N SER A 210 6.20 -11.86 23.82
CA SER A 210 7.38 -11.14 23.36
C SER A 210 7.92 -11.72 22.04
N ASN A 211 8.02 -13.05 21.94
CA ASN A 211 8.48 -13.75 20.75
C ASN A 211 7.47 -13.68 19.61
N ILE A 212 6.17 -13.78 19.92
CA ILE A 212 5.08 -13.67 18.94
C ILE A 212 5.09 -12.27 18.32
N ILE A 213 5.12 -11.22 19.14
CA ILE A 213 5.10 -9.83 18.64
C ILE A 213 6.38 -9.53 17.87
N ARG A 214 7.54 -10.00 18.34
CA ARG A 214 8.83 -9.82 17.65
C ARG A 214 8.81 -10.46 16.27
N SER A 215 8.49 -11.75 16.17
CA SER A 215 8.46 -12.47 14.89
C SER A 215 7.39 -11.89 13.93
N TYR A 216 6.26 -11.44 14.47
CA TYR A 216 5.23 -10.77 13.68
C TYR A 216 5.70 -9.41 13.15
N GLN A 217 6.36 -8.59 13.97
CA GLN A 217 6.88 -7.29 13.55
C GLN A 217 8.07 -7.38 12.61
N GLU A 218 8.81 -8.50 12.55
CA GLU A 218 9.88 -8.70 11.56
C GLU A 218 9.33 -8.86 10.13
N ARG A 219 8.04 -9.18 9.98
CA ARG A 219 7.39 -9.29 8.66
C ARG A 219 7.37 -7.95 7.93
N ASN A 220 7.42 -8.02 6.61
CA ASN A 220 7.35 -6.83 5.74
C ASN A 220 5.92 -6.29 5.61
N VAL A 221 4.92 -7.13 5.85
CA VAL A 221 3.51 -6.81 5.74
C VAL A 221 2.82 -7.35 7.00
N THR A 222 2.21 -6.46 7.76
CA THR A 222 1.52 -6.75 9.01
C THR A 222 0.21 -5.98 9.07
N THR A 223 -0.70 -6.37 9.96
CA THR A 223 -1.82 -5.54 10.39
C THR A 223 -1.62 -5.04 11.81
N VAL A 224 -2.13 -3.85 12.10
CA VAL A 224 -2.17 -3.23 13.43
C VAL A 224 -3.58 -2.76 13.70
N LEU A 225 -4.06 -2.94 14.93
CA LEU A 225 -5.32 -2.35 15.35
C LEU A 225 -5.10 -0.89 15.73
N SER A 226 -5.67 0.02 14.95
CA SER A 226 -5.69 1.44 15.26
C SER A 226 -6.92 1.76 16.12
N CYS A 227 -6.73 1.87 17.43
CA CYS A 227 -7.77 2.31 18.37
C CYS A 227 -7.34 3.61 19.09
N PRO A 228 -7.85 4.77 18.66
CA PRO A 228 -7.43 6.05 19.23
C PRO A 228 -8.02 6.34 20.62
N MET A 229 -9.18 5.75 20.96
CA MET A 229 -9.92 6.07 22.19
C MET A 229 -10.48 4.80 22.86
N PRO A 230 -9.63 3.98 23.51
CA PRO A 230 -10.13 2.90 24.36
C PRO A 230 -10.85 3.49 25.58
N VAL A 231 -12.03 2.96 25.91
CA VAL A 231 -12.82 3.41 27.06
C VAL A 231 -12.72 2.38 28.17
N TRP A 232 -12.13 2.78 29.29
CA TRP A 232 -12.03 1.98 30.51
C TRP A 232 -13.08 2.42 31.51
N THR A 233 -14.02 1.53 31.82
CA THR A 233 -15.03 1.78 32.85
C THR A 233 -14.52 1.25 34.18
N ILE A 234 -14.29 2.18 35.10
CA ILE A 234 -13.86 1.90 36.46
C ILE A 234 -15.03 1.29 37.24
N GLY A 235 -14.74 0.30 38.08
CA GLY A 235 -15.70 -0.20 39.05
C GLY A 235 -15.14 -1.36 39.87
N HIS A 236 -15.82 -1.65 40.97
CA HIS A 236 -15.58 -2.83 41.77
C HIS A 236 -16.87 -3.65 41.76
N ALA A 237 -16.89 -4.69 40.94
CA ALA A 237 -18.06 -5.53 40.82
C ALA A 237 -17.74 -6.91 41.41
N ALA A 238 -17.91 -7.00 42.73
CA ALA A 238 -17.70 -8.22 43.49
C ALA A 238 -18.55 -9.35 42.90
N GLY A 239 -17.89 -10.33 42.29
CA GLY A 239 -18.54 -11.50 41.68
C GLY A 239 -19.18 -11.27 40.32
N SER A 240 -19.02 -10.10 39.68
CA SER A 240 -19.45 -9.92 38.28
C SER A 240 -18.28 -10.20 37.32
N PRO A 241 -18.54 -10.75 36.13
CA PRO A 241 -17.51 -10.94 35.13
C PRO A 241 -17.00 -9.59 34.60
N PHE A 242 -15.73 -9.55 34.21
CA PHE A 242 -15.17 -8.44 33.46
C PHE A 242 -15.67 -8.47 32.01
N GLU A 243 -16.20 -7.36 31.50
CA GLU A 243 -16.71 -7.24 30.14
C GLU A 243 -15.70 -6.61 29.18
N LEU A 244 -15.37 -7.29 28.10
CA LEU A 244 -14.57 -6.76 26.99
C LEU A 244 -15.40 -6.71 25.73
N ASN A 245 -15.63 -5.50 25.23
CA ASN A 245 -16.33 -5.24 23.98
C ASN A 245 -15.33 -4.68 22.97
N ALA A 246 -15.03 -5.46 21.94
CA ALA A 246 -14.14 -5.07 20.86
C ALA A 246 -14.92 -4.99 19.55
N GLU A 247 -15.01 -3.79 19.00
CA GLU A 247 -15.50 -3.52 17.66
C GLU A 247 -14.31 -3.25 16.74
N ILE A 248 -14.06 -4.15 15.81
CA ILE A 248 -12.96 -4.05 14.85
C ILE A 248 -13.56 -3.85 13.46
N ARG A 249 -13.26 -2.72 12.84
CA ARG A 249 -13.68 -2.40 11.47
C ARG A 249 -12.62 -2.82 10.46
N TYR A 250 -13.05 -3.22 9.28
CA TYR A 250 -12.22 -3.58 8.14
C TYR A 250 -12.33 -2.48 7.07
N PRO A 251 -11.54 -1.40 7.19
CA PRO A 251 -11.66 -0.26 6.29
C PRO A 251 -11.08 -0.55 4.90
N LEU A 252 -11.42 0.30 3.94
CA LEU A 252 -10.69 0.40 2.68
C LEU A 252 -9.29 0.97 2.92
N GLU A 253 -8.28 0.36 2.28
CA GLU A 253 -6.88 0.63 2.56
C GLU A 253 -6.12 1.11 1.32
N LEU A 254 -5.17 2.02 1.54
CA LEU A 254 -4.22 2.47 0.53
C LEU A 254 -3.00 1.56 0.54
N ILE A 255 -2.87 0.74 -0.49
CA ILE A 255 -1.88 -0.32 -0.60
C ILE A 255 -0.79 0.11 -1.57
N SER A 256 0.46 0.03 -1.14
CA SER A 256 1.64 0.34 -1.95
C SER A 256 2.13 -0.90 -2.71
N TYR A 257 2.44 -0.71 -4.00
CA TYR A 257 2.99 -1.75 -4.86
C TYR A 257 4.09 -1.23 -5.78
N ARG A 258 4.86 -2.16 -6.35
CA ARG A 258 5.88 -1.89 -7.36
C ARG A 258 5.27 -2.00 -8.75
N PRO A 259 5.17 -0.90 -9.52
CA PRO A 259 4.65 -0.93 -10.88
C PRO A 259 5.35 -1.96 -11.76
N GLY A 260 4.60 -2.54 -12.70
CA GLY A 260 5.14 -3.41 -13.73
C GLY A 260 5.83 -2.63 -14.85
N PHE A 261 6.63 -3.31 -15.66
CA PHE A 261 7.36 -2.73 -16.78
C PHE A 261 6.47 -1.89 -17.72
N TRP A 262 5.31 -2.43 -18.11
CA TRP A 262 4.38 -1.75 -19.01
C TRP A 262 3.73 -0.51 -18.39
N GLU A 263 3.49 -0.53 -17.09
CA GLU A 263 2.96 0.62 -16.39
C GLU A 263 4.00 1.75 -16.36
N THR A 264 5.24 1.42 -16.04
CA THR A 264 6.36 2.37 -16.07
C THR A 264 6.56 2.96 -17.46
N ILE A 265 6.57 2.12 -18.51
CA ILE A 265 6.71 2.58 -19.89
C ILE A 265 5.56 3.49 -20.32
N LYS A 266 4.31 3.17 -19.94
CA LYS A 266 3.16 4.02 -20.26
C LYS A 266 3.37 5.45 -19.75
N PHE A 267 3.80 5.60 -18.49
CA PHE A 267 4.05 6.93 -17.92
C PHE A 267 5.28 7.61 -18.52
N ALA A 268 6.37 6.86 -18.73
CA ALA A 268 7.57 7.35 -19.39
C ALA A 268 7.29 7.90 -20.80
N TRP A 269 6.48 7.18 -21.57
CA TRP A 269 6.06 7.55 -22.91
C TRP A 269 5.27 8.86 -22.92
N ILE A 270 4.28 9.00 -22.03
CA ILE A 270 3.45 10.21 -21.94
C ILE A 270 4.34 11.43 -21.66
N GLN A 271 5.24 11.34 -20.68
CA GLN A 271 6.14 12.44 -20.33
C GLN A 271 7.10 12.79 -21.49
N TYR A 272 7.70 11.78 -22.10
CA TYR A 272 8.65 11.97 -23.18
C TYR A 272 8.02 12.64 -24.41
N VAL A 273 6.85 12.15 -24.85
CA VAL A 273 6.16 12.68 -26.04
C VAL A 273 5.71 14.12 -25.80
N SER A 274 5.18 14.45 -24.62
CA SER A 274 4.76 15.81 -24.28
C SER A 274 5.90 16.83 -24.42
N VAL A 275 7.11 16.49 -23.97
CA VAL A 275 8.28 17.36 -24.10
C VAL A 275 8.83 17.35 -25.52
N LEU A 276 8.89 16.18 -26.17
CA LEU A 276 9.42 16.02 -27.52
C LEU A 276 8.66 16.89 -28.54
N LEU A 277 7.34 17.03 -28.42
CA LEU A 277 6.55 17.86 -29.33
C LEU A 277 6.98 19.34 -29.32
N ILE A 278 7.32 19.87 -28.15
CA ILE A 278 7.80 21.26 -28.02
C ILE A 278 9.16 21.39 -28.71
N PHE A 279 10.07 20.44 -28.48
CA PHE A 279 11.39 20.43 -29.09
C PHE A 279 11.31 20.29 -30.62
N LEU A 280 10.47 19.39 -31.13
CA LEU A 280 10.21 19.25 -32.56
C LEU A 280 9.71 20.56 -33.17
N TRP A 281 8.82 21.27 -32.48
CA TRP A 281 8.31 22.56 -32.95
C TRP A 281 9.41 23.64 -32.98
N VAL A 282 10.20 23.78 -31.91
CA VAL A 282 11.30 24.75 -31.81
C VAL A 282 12.38 24.47 -32.85
N PHE A 283 12.89 23.24 -32.90
CA PHE A 283 14.00 22.89 -33.79
C PHE A 283 13.60 22.90 -35.27
N LYS A 284 12.34 22.57 -35.60
CA LYS A 284 11.82 22.75 -36.96
C LYS A 284 11.81 24.22 -37.39
N ARG A 285 11.54 25.16 -36.47
CA ARG A 285 11.64 26.60 -36.74
C ARG A 285 13.08 27.05 -36.92
N ILE A 286 14.00 26.58 -36.07
CA ILE A 286 15.44 26.89 -36.18
C ILE A 286 16.00 26.37 -37.52
N GLN A 287 15.70 25.11 -37.88
CA GLN A 287 16.11 24.55 -39.17
C GLN A 287 15.58 25.37 -40.34
N ARG A 288 14.28 25.72 -40.31
CA ARG A 288 13.68 26.54 -41.37
C ARG A 288 14.40 27.88 -41.51
N PHE A 289 14.70 28.56 -40.40
CA PHE A 289 15.44 29.82 -40.39
C PHE A 289 16.86 29.67 -40.98
N VAL A 290 17.60 28.66 -40.53
CA VAL A 290 18.99 28.42 -40.96
C VAL A 290 19.08 28.12 -42.46
N PHE A 291 18.17 27.30 -43.00
CA PHE A 291 18.17 26.95 -44.42
C PHE A 291 17.59 28.07 -45.30
N GLN A 292 16.55 28.79 -44.85
CA GLN A 292 16.01 29.93 -45.60
C GLN A 292 17.01 31.08 -45.73
N ASN A 293 17.77 31.34 -44.68
CA ASN A 293 18.75 32.42 -44.65
C ASN A 293 20.14 32.00 -45.15
N GLN A 294 20.30 30.76 -45.66
CA GLN A 294 21.57 30.20 -46.13
C GLN A 294 22.74 30.38 -45.14
N VAL A 295 22.46 30.32 -43.83
CA VAL A 295 23.50 30.46 -42.79
C VAL A 295 24.54 29.32 -42.91
N VAL A 296 24.13 28.20 -43.50
CA VAL A 296 25.02 27.10 -43.86
C VAL A 296 24.97 26.87 -45.37
N THR A 297 26.13 26.57 -45.95
CA THR A 297 26.30 26.34 -47.39
C THR A 297 25.43 25.17 -47.86
N THR A 298 24.34 25.51 -48.53
CA THR A 298 23.43 24.55 -49.14
C THR A 298 23.12 25.01 -50.56
N VAL A 299 22.90 24.07 -51.48
CA VAL A 299 22.42 24.40 -52.81
C VAL A 299 20.90 24.33 -52.77
N PRO A 300 20.17 25.47 -52.72
CA PRO A 300 18.73 25.45 -52.90
C PRO A 300 18.45 25.06 -54.34
N ILE A 301 17.70 23.98 -54.54
CA ILE A 301 17.19 23.65 -55.86
C ILE A 301 15.78 24.21 -55.89
N PRO A 302 15.55 25.40 -56.49
CA PRO A 302 14.20 25.81 -56.83
C PRO A 302 13.62 24.76 -57.76
N VAL A 303 12.34 24.44 -57.60
CA VAL A 303 11.64 23.55 -58.53
C VAL A 303 11.55 24.28 -59.86
N GLY A 304 12.55 24.06 -60.73
CA GLY A 304 12.41 24.32 -62.14
C GLY A 304 11.19 23.55 -62.61
N LYS A 305 10.30 24.23 -63.34
CA LYS A 305 9.15 23.59 -64.01
C LYS A 305 9.63 22.26 -64.59
N PRO A 306 8.96 21.12 -64.35
CA PRO A 306 9.18 19.96 -65.19
C PRO A 306 8.76 20.41 -66.59
N HIS A 307 9.74 20.82 -67.40
CA HIS A 307 9.49 21.17 -68.78
C HIS A 307 8.93 19.93 -69.45
N LEU A 308 7.80 20.12 -70.12
CA LEU A 308 7.18 19.24 -71.08
C LEU A 308 8.22 18.39 -71.82
N SER A 309 8.11 17.08 -71.67
CA SER A 309 8.49 16.10 -72.70
C SER A 309 7.26 15.30 -73.05
#